data_AF-A0AAD5BPU5-F1
#
_entry.id   AF-A0AAD5BPU5-F1
#
_cell.length_a   1.000
_cell.length_b   1.000
_cell.length_c   1.000
_cell.angle_alpha   90.00
_cell.angle_beta   90.00
_cell.angle_gamma   90.00
#
_symmetry.space_group_name_H-M   'P 1'
#
loop_
_entity.id
_entity.type
_entity.pdbx_description
1 polymer ?
#
loop_
_entity_poly.entity_id
_entity_poly.type
_entity_poly.pdbx_seq_one_letter_code
_entity_poly.pdbx_strand_id
1 'polypeptide(L)'
;MVLLDQDIYDQGGRSFWIHNTGPFGCLPYVLDRQLVTAGQVDKYGCVGPYNELAQFFNHELKETVNQLREDLPKATIIYVDVYSVKHALITQATRYGDVFYFDMLPDSLYILS
;
A
#
# COMPACT_ATOMS: atom_id res chain seq x y z
N MET A 1 7.62 -10.01 2.76
CA MET A 1 7.77 -8.87 3.69
C MET A 1 8.01 -9.39 5.10
N VAL A 2 7.01 -10.03 5.73
CA VAL A 2 7.10 -10.60 7.10
C VAL A 2 8.39 -11.39 7.40
N LEU A 3 8.79 -12.33 6.51
CA LEU A 3 10.00 -13.14 6.71
C LEU A 3 11.28 -12.27 6.73
N LEU A 4 11.32 -11.26 5.86
CA LEU A 4 12.45 -10.32 5.80
C LEU A 4 12.53 -9.49 7.08
N ASP A 5 11.39 -9.13 7.66
CA ASP A 5 11.33 -8.35 8.90
C ASP A 5 11.94 -9.13 10.09
N GLN A 6 11.65 -10.44 10.17
CA GLN A 6 12.24 -11.32 11.18
C GLN A 6 13.75 -11.51 10.99
N ASP A 7 14.19 -11.75 9.75
CA ASP A 7 15.62 -11.89 9.44
C ASP A 7 16.42 -10.62 9.78
N ILE A 8 15.84 -9.44 9.51
CA ILE A 8 16.44 -8.14 9.85
C ILE A 8 16.44 -7.94 11.37
N TYR A 9 15.39 -8.36 12.07
CA TYR A 9 15.33 -8.30 13.51
C TYR A 9 16.42 -9.16 14.17
N ASP A 10 16.64 -10.37 13.67
CA ASP A 10 17.68 -11.27 14.15
C ASP A 10 19.09 -10.70 13.91
N GLN A 11 19.26 -9.93 12.85
CA GLN A 11 20.49 -9.17 12.56
C GLN A 11 20.63 -7.86 13.37
N GLY A 12 19.68 -7.53 14.24
CA GLY A 12 19.75 -6.38 15.12
C GLY A 12 18.87 -5.19 14.73
N GLY A 13 18.09 -5.29 13.65
CA GLY A 13 17.14 -4.25 13.26
C GLY A 13 16.03 -4.06 14.31
N ARG A 14 15.71 -2.81 14.63
CA ARG A 14 14.73 -2.46 15.68
C ARG A 14 13.67 -1.48 15.23
N SER A 15 13.73 -0.96 14.02
CA SER A 15 12.79 0.02 13.50
C SER A 15 12.30 -0.44 12.14
N PHE A 16 11.00 -0.73 12.06
CA PHE A 16 10.37 -1.23 10.85
C PHE A 16 9.28 -0.27 10.41
N TRP A 17 9.34 0.12 9.15
CA TRP A 17 8.33 0.93 8.50
C TRP A 17 7.58 0.07 7.50
N ILE A 18 6.35 -0.31 7.87
CA ILE A 18 5.50 -1.18 7.07
C ILE A 18 4.34 -0.34 6.55
N HIS A 19 4.23 -0.25 5.24
CA HIS A 19 3.11 0.44 4.60
C HIS A 19 2.26 -0.58 3.85
N ASN A 20 0.97 -0.26 3.71
CA ASN A 20 0.04 -1.08 2.95
C ASN A 20 0.15 -0.80 1.44
N THR A 21 -0.60 -1.53 0.60
CA THR A 21 -0.58 -1.24 -0.84
C THR A 21 -1.53 -0.09 -1.19
N GLY A 22 -1.20 0.67 -2.23
CA GLY A 22 -2.06 1.72 -2.79
C GLY A 22 -3.33 1.18 -3.45
N PRO A 23 -4.20 2.06 -3.96
CA PRO A 23 -5.42 1.66 -4.66
C PRO A 23 -5.09 1.02 -6.01
N PHE A 24 -4.90 -0.30 -5.98
CA PHE A 24 -4.39 -1.09 -7.11
C PHE A 24 -5.25 -0.95 -8.38
N GLY A 25 -6.57 -0.83 -8.22
CA GLY A 25 -7.50 -0.62 -9.32
C GLY A 25 -7.34 0.72 -10.05
N CYS A 26 -6.63 1.68 -9.47
CA CYS A 26 -6.34 2.97 -10.09
C CYS A 26 -5.02 3.00 -10.87
N LEU A 27 -4.23 1.91 -10.84
CA LEU A 27 -2.94 1.88 -11.51
C LEU A 27 -3.10 1.87 -13.04
N PRO A 28 -2.32 2.69 -13.79
CA PRO A 28 -2.37 2.69 -15.25
C PRO A 28 -2.19 1.31 -15.88
N TYR A 29 -1.35 0.47 -15.29
CA TYR A 29 -1.15 -0.92 -15.75
C TYR A 29 -2.43 -1.77 -15.65
N VAL A 30 -3.22 -1.60 -14.58
CA VAL A 30 -4.48 -2.32 -14.42
C VAL A 30 -5.48 -1.86 -15.47
N LEU A 31 -5.55 -0.55 -15.70
CA LEU A 31 -6.44 0.06 -16.68
C LEU A 31 -6.08 -0.31 -18.14
N ASP A 32 -4.79 -0.42 -18.45
CA ASP A 32 -4.29 -0.73 -19.79
C ASP A 32 -4.32 -2.22 -20.12
N ARG A 33 -3.99 -3.08 -19.15
CA ARG A 33 -3.71 -4.50 -19.43
C ARG A 33 -4.77 -5.48 -18.97
N GLN A 34 -5.71 -5.08 -18.11
CA GLN A 34 -6.73 -5.98 -17.59
C GLN A 34 -8.03 -5.85 -18.37
N LEU A 35 -8.71 -6.98 -18.59
CA LEU A 35 -10.03 -6.99 -19.19
C LEU A 35 -11.04 -6.54 -18.13
N VAL A 36 -11.45 -5.28 -18.23
CA VAL A 36 -12.39 -4.65 -17.30
C VAL A 36 -13.62 -4.19 -18.05
N THR A 37 -14.79 -4.41 -17.45
CA THR A 37 -16.06 -3.93 -17.99
C THR A 37 -16.33 -2.50 -17.51
N ALA A 38 -17.08 -1.72 -18.29
CA ALA A 38 -17.43 -0.35 -17.90
C ALA A 38 -18.16 -0.28 -16.54
N GLY A 39 -18.93 -1.32 -16.18
CA GLY A 39 -19.61 -1.40 -14.88
C GLY A 39 -18.69 -1.64 -13.68
N GLN A 40 -17.43 -1.99 -13.90
CA GLN A 40 -16.43 -2.19 -12.84
C GLN A 40 -15.57 -0.96 -12.59
N VAL A 41 -15.66 0.06 -13.43
CA VAL A 41 -14.90 1.30 -13.30
C VAL A 41 -15.75 2.33 -12.57
N ASP A 42 -15.21 2.91 -11.50
CA ASP A 42 -15.90 3.95 -10.75
C ASP A 42 -15.82 5.32 -11.46
N LYS A 43 -16.48 6.33 -10.88
CA LYS A 43 -16.49 7.69 -11.44
C LYS A 43 -15.12 8.40 -11.43
N TYR A 44 -14.13 7.84 -10.74
CA TYR A 44 -12.76 8.34 -10.67
C TYR A 44 -11.81 7.59 -11.62
N GLY A 45 -12.33 6.62 -12.38
CA GLY A 45 -11.54 5.84 -13.34
C GLY A 45 -10.83 4.64 -12.71
N CYS A 46 -11.16 4.27 -11.47
CA CYS A 46 -10.55 3.12 -10.81
C CYS A 46 -11.39 1.85 -10.96
N VAL A 47 -10.73 0.70 -11.10
CA VAL A 47 -11.39 -0.60 -11.21
C VAL A 47 -11.71 -1.17 -9.83
N GLY A 48 -13.00 -1.24 -9.48
CA GLY A 48 -13.50 -1.64 -8.16
C GLY A 48 -12.95 -2.97 -7.64
N PRO A 49 -13.09 -4.09 -8.38
CA PRO A 49 -12.61 -5.40 -7.92
C PRO A 49 -11.12 -5.45 -7.55
N TYR A 50 -10.28 -4.67 -8.23
CA TYR A 50 -8.85 -4.59 -7.92
C TYR A 50 -8.58 -3.73 -6.67
N ASN A 51 -9.38 -2.70 -6.44
CA ASN A 51 -9.34 -1.95 -5.19
C ASN A 51 -9.86 -2.77 -4.00
N GLU A 52 -10.88 -3.61 -4.19
CA GLU A 52 -11.35 -4.55 -3.17
C GLU A 52 -10.26 -5.56 -2.80
N LEU A 53 -9.55 -6.10 -3.80
CA LEU A 53 -8.40 -6.97 -3.58
C LEU A 53 -7.29 -6.26 -2.78
N ALA A 54 -6.97 -5.01 -3.11
CA ALA A 54 -6.01 -4.21 -2.37
C ALA A 54 -6.44 -3.98 -0.91
N GLN A 55 -7.71 -3.67 -0.68
CA GLN A 55 -8.26 -3.48 0.66
C GLN A 55 -8.22 -4.78 1.48
N PHE A 56 -8.54 -5.92 0.87
CA PHE A 56 -8.43 -7.23 1.51
C PHE A 56 -6.98 -7.51 1.93
N PHE A 57 -6.02 -7.34 1.02
CA PHE A 57 -4.60 -7.49 1.35
C PHE A 57 -4.18 -6.54 2.49
N ASN A 58 -4.62 -5.29 2.46
CA ASN A 58 -4.29 -4.29 3.47
C ASN A 58 -4.87 -4.65 4.85
N HIS A 59 -6.03 -5.30 4.89
CA HIS A 59 -6.62 -5.83 6.12
C HIS A 59 -5.74 -6.95 6.71
N GLU A 60 -5.43 -7.98 5.92
CA GLU A 60 -4.59 -9.11 6.35
C GLU A 60 -3.19 -8.66 6.76
N LEU A 61 -2.59 -7.71 6.04
CA LEU A 61 -1.30 -7.12 6.40
C LEU A 61 -1.37 -6.42 7.75
N LYS A 62 -2.44 -5.68 8.04
CA LYS A 62 -2.59 -4.98 9.32
C LYS A 62 -2.68 -5.97 10.49
N GLU A 63 -3.42 -7.06 10.33
CA GLU A 63 -3.48 -8.14 11.33
C GLU A 63 -2.09 -8.78 11.53
N THR A 64 -1.37 -9.02 10.43
CA THR A 64 -0.01 -9.56 10.48
C THR A 64 0.96 -8.60 11.18
N VAL A 65 0.84 -7.30 10.98
CA VAL A 65 1.65 -6.29 11.68
C VAL A 65 1.33 -6.25 13.17
N ASN A 66 0.07 -6.49 13.57
CA ASN A 66 -0.27 -6.63 14.98
C ASN A 66 0.43 -7.85 15.59
N GLN A 67 0.41 -9.00 14.90
CA GLN A 67 1.14 -10.19 15.35
C GLN A 67 2.65 -9.94 15.45
N LEU A 68 3.25 -9.30 14.45
CA LEU A 68 4.68 -8.97 14.46
C LEU A 68 5.10 -8.10 15.65
N ARG A 69 4.22 -7.22 16.15
CA ARG A 69 4.52 -6.43 17.36
C ARG A 69 4.60 -7.29 18.62
N GLU A 70 3.85 -8.39 18.66
CA GLU A 70 3.92 -9.36 19.76
C GLU A 70 5.16 -10.25 19.63
N ASP A 71 5.44 -10.71 18.40
CA ASP A 71 6.55 -11.62 18.10
C ASP A 71 7.92 -10.92 18.23
N LEU A 72 7.98 -9.62 17.93
CA LEU A 72 9.20 -8.80 17.93
C LEU A 72 9.13 -7.70 19.00
N PRO A 73 9.09 -8.03 20.31
CA PRO A 73 8.77 -7.08 21.38
C PRO A 73 9.82 -5.99 21.59
N LYS A 74 11.02 -6.12 21.00
CA LYS A 74 12.08 -5.10 21.04
C LYS A 74 12.07 -4.18 19.81
N ALA A 75 11.22 -4.46 18.82
CA ALA A 75 11.10 -3.68 17.61
C ALA A 75 10.04 -2.58 17.77
N THR A 76 10.32 -1.41 17.21
CA THR A 76 9.32 -0.38 16.93
C THR A 76 8.80 -0.59 15.51
N ILE A 77 7.53 -0.95 15.37
CA ILE A 77 6.90 -1.21 14.08
C ILE A 77 5.83 -0.16 13.79
N ILE A 78 6.13 0.71 12.84
CA ILE A 78 5.24 1.78 12.38
C ILE A 78 4.47 1.27 11.17
N TYR A 79 3.14 1.25 11.28
CA TYR A 79 2.26 0.93 10.17
C TYR A 79 1.78 2.22 9.50
N VAL A 80 1.86 2.31 8.18
CA VAL A 80 1.40 3.47 7.41
C VAL A 80 0.36 3.08 6.38
N ASP A 81 -0.80 3.73 6.48
CA ASP A 81 -1.91 3.58 5.54
C ASP A 81 -1.71 4.50 4.32
N VAL A 82 -0.90 4.05 3.38
CA VAL A 82 -0.67 4.76 2.11
C VAL A 82 -1.85 4.63 1.16
N TYR A 83 -2.68 3.58 1.29
CA TYR A 83 -3.91 3.41 0.51
C TYR A 83 -4.80 4.65 0.64
N SER A 84 -5.13 5.03 1.88
CA SER A 84 -6.02 6.16 2.14
C SER A 84 -5.48 7.47 1.58
N VAL A 85 -4.17 7.69 1.68
CA VAL A 85 -3.50 8.90 1.15
C VAL A 85 -3.56 8.92 -0.38
N LYS A 86 -3.08 7.86 -1.04
CA LYS A 86 -3.06 7.78 -2.51
C LYS A 86 -4.48 7.84 -3.09
N HIS A 87 -5.43 7.13 -2.49
CA HIS A 87 -6.83 7.17 -2.91
C HIS A 87 -7.45 8.56 -2.73
N ALA A 88 -7.13 9.29 -1.66
CA ALA A 88 -7.58 10.68 -1.49
C ALA A 88 -7.00 11.61 -2.56
N LEU A 89 -5.72 11.46 -2.91
CA LEU A 89 -5.08 12.25 -3.98
C LEU A 89 -5.76 12.02 -5.33
N ILE A 90 -6.13 10.77 -5.65
CA ILE A 90 -6.80 10.42 -6.90
C ILE A 90 -8.23 10.97 -6.93
N THR A 91 -9.01 10.68 -5.88
CA THR A 91 -10.45 11.03 -5.84
C THR A 91 -10.72 12.51 -5.59
N GLN A 92 -9.72 13.24 -5.07
CA GLN A 92 -9.83 14.66 -4.71
C GLN A 92 -8.70 15.50 -5.31
N ALA A 93 -8.17 15.12 -6.48
CA ALA A 93 -7.03 15.78 -7.12
C ALA A 93 -7.17 17.32 -7.18
N THR A 94 -8.36 17.83 -7.49
CA THR A 94 -8.65 19.28 -7.54
C THR A 94 -8.41 20.01 -6.21
N ARG A 95 -8.42 19.32 -5.07
CA ARG A 95 -8.13 19.88 -3.74
C ARG A 95 -6.63 19.96 -3.45
N TYR A 96 -5.83 19.12 -4.09
CA TYR A 96 -4.40 18.95 -3.81
C TYR A 96 -3.49 19.48 -4.93
N GLY A 97 -4.06 19.94 -6.05
CA GLY A 97 -3.34 20.31 -7.27
C GLY A 97 -3.33 19.16 -8.29
N ASP A 98 -2.98 19.44 -9.55
CA ASP A 98 -2.93 18.41 -10.59
C ASP A 98 -1.83 17.37 -10.29
N VAL A 99 -2.19 16.26 -9.64
CA VAL A 99 -1.27 15.16 -9.28
C VAL A 99 -1.02 14.28 -10.50
N PHE A 100 -0.24 14.78 -11.45
CA PHE A 100 0.40 13.95 -12.47
C PHE A 100 1.80 13.58 -11.96
N TYR A 101 2.15 12.28 -11.97
CA TYR A 101 3.48 11.71 -11.64
C TYR A 101 3.82 11.46 -10.15
N PHE A 102 3.10 10.58 -9.43
CA PHE A 102 3.69 9.96 -8.22
C PHE A 102 3.56 8.43 -8.09
N ASP A 103 2.85 7.75 -8.99
CA ASP A 103 2.71 6.28 -8.93
C ASP A 103 3.74 5.51 -9.79
N MET A 104 4.90 6.13 -10.09
CA MET A 104 6.02 5.44 -10.75
C MET A 104 7.31 5.48 -9.92
N LEU A 105 7.19 5.46 -8.59
CA LEU A 105 8.31 5.03 -7.77
C LEU A 105 7.88 3.75 -7.07
N PRO A 106 8.63 2.64 -7.22
CA PRO A 106 8.40 1.47 -6.40
C PRO A 106 8.48 1.95 -4.95
N ASP A 107 7.55 1.54 -4.09
CA ASP A 107 7.56 1.87 -2.66
C ASP A 107 8.78 1.24 -1.90
N SER A 108 9.84 0.92 -2.63
CA SER A 108 11.14 0.44 -2.20
C SER A 108 12.14 1.59 -2.21
N LEU A 109 12.02 2.54 -1.28
CA LEU A 109 13.11 3.49 -1.06
C LEU A 109 13.36 3.70 0.43
N TYR A 110 14.43 3.03 0.87
CA TYR A 110 15.21 3.19 2.10
C TYR A 110 14.54 2.74 3.41
N ILE A 111 14.76 1.46 3.73
CA ILE A 111 15.21 1.11 5.08
C ILE A 111 16.33 2.10 5.41
N LEU A 112 16.07 3.04 6.31
CA LEU A 112 17.09 3.94 6.83
C LEU A 112 18.16 3.07 7.49
N SER A 113 19.30 2.93 6.82
CA SER A 113 20.58 2.52 7.42
C SER A 113 21.07 3.58 8.38
#